data_AF-B5H4N6-F1
#
_entry.id   AF-B5H4N6-F1
#
_cell.length_a   1.000
_cell.length_b   1.000
_cell.length_c   1.000
_cell.angle_alpha   90.00
_cell.angle_beta   90.00
_cell.angle_gamma   90.00
#
_symmetry.space_group_name_H-M   'P 1'
#
loop_
_entity.id
_entity.type
_entity.pdbx_description
1 polymer ?
#
loop_
_entity_poly.entity_id
_entity_poly.type
_entity_poly.pdbx_seq_one_letter_code
_entity_poly.pdbx_strand_id
1 'polypeptide(L)'
;MLAAGLDPLEALVSHTATGKGMAPRWILATRGWGRTDWEAAQSRLRERGLLDAEGELTEAGTALRAELEEHTDRLDRAPYEHLGAQGVERLTELGRGFLTTAAVAGAFPEDLTGKG
;
A
#
# COMPACT_ATOMS: atom_id res chain seq x y z
N MET A 1 8.89 4.65 -4.70
CA MET A 1 9.40 3.28 -4.47
C MET A 1 10.81 3.11 -5.01
N LEU A 2 11.06 3.28 -6.32
CA LEU A 2 12.44 3.38 -6.84
C LEU A 2 13.26 4.50 -6.18
N ALA A 3 12.64 5.67 -5.94
CA ALA A 3 13.25 6.79 -5.21
C ALA A 3 13.58 6.49 -3.73
N ALA A 4 12.99 5.45 -3.14
CA ALA A 4 13.25 4.99 -1.77
C ALA A 4 14.04 3.66 -1.76
N GLY A 5 14.58 3.25 -2.91
CA GLY A 5 15.32 1.99 -3.07
C GLY A 5 14.48 0.74 -2.79
N LEU A 6 13.16 0.80 -2.98
CA LEU A 6 12.29 -0.38 -2.96
C LEU A 6 12.00 -0.83 -4.40
N ASP A 7 12.23 -2.10 -4.67
CA ASP A 7 11.69 -2.74 -5.86
C ASP A 7 10.15 -2.86 -5.79
N PRO A 8 9.45 -3.14 -6.91
CA PRO A 8 8.00 -3.20 -6.92
C PRO A 8 7.37 -4.23 -5.97
N LEU A 9 8.07 -5.31 -5.63
CA LEU A 9 7.53 -6.34 -4.74
C LEU A 9 7.86 -6.04 -3.26
N GLU A 10 9.04 -5.52 -2.95
CA GLU A 10 9.37 -5.01 -1.61
C GLU A 10 8.40 -3.89 -1.17
N ALA A 11 8.02 -3.05 -2.13
CA ALA A 11 6.97 -2.07 -2.00
C ALA A 11 5.62 -2.66 -1.53
N LEU A 12 5.18 -3.74 -2.18
CA LEU A 12 3.93 -4.43 -1.84
C LEU A 12 4.04 -5.16 -0.50
N VAL A 13 5.16 -5.84 -0.24
CA VAL A 13 5.44 -6.56 1.00
C VAL A 13 5.44 -5.59 2.19
N SER A 14 6.21 -4.50 2.12
CA SER A 14 6.29 -3.51 3.21
C SER A 14 4.97 -2.80 3.45
N HIS A 15 4.17 -2.54 2.41
CA HIS A 15 2.83 -1.98 2.58
C HIS A 15 1.88 -3.01 3.23
N THR A 16 1.97 -4.29 2.85
CA THR A 16 1.18 -5.37 3.47
C THR A 16 1.53 -5.56 4.94
N ALA A 17 2.81 -5.44 5.31
CA ALA A 17 3.29 -5.50 6.69
C ALA A 17 2.73 -4.36 7.58
N THR A 18 2.17 -3.29 7.01
CA THR A 18 1.41 -2.28 7.81
C THR A 18 0.05 -2.79 8.30
N GLY A 19 -0.45 -3.91 7.75
CA GLY A 19 -1.82 -4.39 7.94
C GLY A 19 -2.89 -3.64 7.13
N LYS A 20 -2.53 -2.55 6.44
CA LYS A 20 -3.45 -1.76 5.61
C LYS A 20 -3.38 -2.14 4.13
N GLY A 21 -2.30 -2.82 3.72
CA GLY A 21 -2.11 -3.27 2.36
C GLY A 21 -2.97 -4.48 1.98
N MET A 22 -3.01 -4.76 0.68
CA MET A 22 -3.67 -5.93 0.13
C MET A 22 -3.05 -7.23 0.66
N ALA A 23 -3.86 -8.19 1.07
CA ALA A 23 -3.37 -9.45 1.64
C ALA A 23 -2.51 -10.23 0.62
N PRO A 24 -1.46 -10.96 1.07
CA PRO A 24 -0.53 -11.63 0.17
C PRO A 24 -1.21 -12.53 -0.85
N ARG A 25 -2.27 -13.25 -0.44
CA ARG A 25 -3.01 -14.14 -1.34
C ARG A 25 -3.60 -13.43 -2.56
N TRP A 26 -4.08 -12.19 -2.42
CA TRP A 26 -4.62 -11.42 -3.53
C TRP A 26 -3.52 -10.85 -4.41
N ILE A 27 -2.41 -10.43 -3.82
CA ILE A 27 -1.25 -9.96 -4.58
C ILE A 27 -0.76 -11.09 -5.49
N LEU A 28 -0.57 -12.29 -4.94
CA LEU A 28 -0.13 -13.46 -5.71
C LEU A 28 -1.17 -13.86 -6.78
N ALA A 29 -2.47 -13.79 -6.47
CA ALA A 29 -3.52 -14.16 -7.42
C ALA A 29 -3.74 -13.16 -8.57
N THR A 30 -3.45 -11.87 -8.35
CA THR A 30 -3.87 -10.80 -9.28
C THR A 30 -2.73 -10.02 -9.92
N ARG A 31 -1.50 -10.14 -9.42
CA ARG A 31 -0.35 -9.31 -9.84
C ARG A 31 0.77 -10.08 -10.54
N GLY A 32 0.59 -11.37 -10.80
CA GLY A 32 1.53 -12.19 -11.57
C GLY A 32 2.81 -12.59 -10.81
N TRP A 33 2.83 -12.42 -9.48
CA TRP A 33 3.96 -12.80 -8.63
C TRP A 33 3.77 -14.19 -8.05
N GLY A 34 4.86 -14.95 -7.92
CA GLY A 34 4.88 -16.24 -7.25
C GLY A 34 5.17 -16.13 -5.75
N ARG A 35 4.93 -17.22 -5.02
CA ARG A 35 5.27 -17.34 -3.59
C ARG A 35 6.75 -17.11 -3.33
N THR A 36 7.61 -17.68 -4.18
CA THR A 36 9.06 -17.53 -4.06
C THR A 36 9.53 -16.09 -4.27
N ASP A 37 8.88 -15.33 -5.17
CA ASP A 37 9.19 -13.91 -5.36
C ASP A 37 8.88 -13.12 -4.08
N TRP A 38 7.72 -13.40 -3.46
CA TRP A 38 7.30 -12.78 -2.21
C TRP A 38 8.26 -13.06 -1.05
N GLU A 39 8.67 -14.32 -0.91
CA GLU A 39 9.65 -14.74 0.10
C GLU A 39 11.02 -14.10 -0.14
N ALA A 40 11.46 -14.02 -1.40
CA ALA A 40 12.71 -13.34 -1.74
C ALA A 40 12.65 -11.83 -1.42
N ALA A 41 11.53 -11.16 -1.67
CA ALA A 41 11.34 -9.76 -1.30
C ALA A 41 11.34 -9.56 0.22
N GLN A 42 10.70 -10.46 0.99
CA GLN A 42 10.80 -10.44 2.45
C GLN A 42 12.23 -10.63 2.93
N SER A 43 13.01 -11.54 2.33
CA SER A 43 14.43 -11.74 2.67
C SER A 43 15.24 -10.47 2.48
N ARG A 44 15.12 -9.81 1.31
CA ARG A 44 15.82 -8.55 1.04
C ARG A 44 15.46 -7.45 2.03
N LEU A 45 14.18 -7.33 2.40
CA LEU A 45 13.74 -6.35 3.39
C LEU A 45 14.26 -6.67 4.81
N ARG A 46 14.36 -7.95 5.20
CA ARG A 46 14.98 -8.36 6.47
C ARG A 46 16.48 -8.12 6.51
N GLU A 47 17.19 -8.42 5.42
CA GLU A 47 18.62 -8.15 5.26
C GLU A 47 18.92 -6.64 5.42
N ARG A 48 17.96 -5.79 5.03
CA ARG A 48 18.02 -4.34 5.19
C ARG A 48 17.52 -3.84 6.55
N GLY A 49 17.08 -4.73 7.43
CA GLY A 49 16.53 -4.39 8.75
C GLY A 49 15.19 -3.65 8.71
N LEU A 50 14.46 -3.73 7.60
CA LEU A 50 13.13 -3.09 7.44
C LEU A 50 11.99 -4.00 7.89
N LEU A 51 12.22 -5.32 7.87
CA LEU A 51 11.34 -6.31 8.47
C LEU A 51 12.09 -7.12 9.54
N ASP A 52 11.37 -7.60 10.54
CA ASP A 52 11.87 -8.57 11.51
C ASP A 52 11.70 -10.03 11.03
N ALA A 53 12.03 -10.99 11.89
CA ALA A 53 11.95 -12.42 11.57
C ALA A 53 10.50 -12.85 11.29
N GLU A 54 9.55 -12.25 11.99
CA GLU A 54 8.10 -12.49 11.89
C GLU A 54 7.49 -11.84 10.63
N GLY A 55 8.23 -10.98 9.94
CA GLY A 55 7.76 -10.27 8.74
C GLY A 55 7.01 -8.98 9.07
N GLU A 56 7.16 -8.48 10.29
CA GLU A 56 6.62 -7.23 10.77
C GLU A 56 7.57 -6.07 10.48
N LEU A 57 7.04 -4.86 10.35
CA LEU A 57 7.87 -3.67 10.16
C LEU A 57 8.68 -3.41 11.43
N THR A 58 9.98 -3.24 11.27
CA THR A 58 10.83 -2.68 12.32
C THR A 58 10.55 -1.18 12.48
N GLU A 59 11.21 -0.54 13.45
CA GLU A 59 11.19 0.92 13.55
C GLU A 59 11.70 1.60 12.27
N ALA A 60 12.80 1.09 11.69
CA ALA A 60 13.34 1.58 10.43
C ALA A 60 12.37 1.34 9.25
N GLY A 61 11.70 0.19 9.22
CA GLY A 61 10.66 -0.10 8.24
C GLY A 61 9.47 0.85 8.35
N THR A 62 9.05 1.16 9.57
CA THR A 62 7.96 2.11 9.85
C THR A 62 8.33 3.52 9.42
N ALA A 63 9.54 3.97 9.75
CA ALA A 63 10.06 5.27 9.33
C ALA A 63 10.11 5.39 7.80
N LEU A 64 10.65 4.39 7.11
CA LEU A 64 10.67 4.35 5.65
C LEU A 64 9.26 4.46 5.04
N ARG A 65 8.27 3.77 5.64
CA ARG A 65 6.88 3.83 5.18
C ARG A 65 6.26 5.22 5.38
N ALA A 66 6.59 5.90 6.47
CA ALA A 66 6.15 7.28 6.70
C ALA A 66 6.77 8.26 5.70
N GLU A 67 8.08 8.15 5.45
CA GLU A 67 8.77 8.97 4.43
C GLU A 67 8.20 8.74 3.03
N LEU A 68 7.87 7.48 2.70
CA LEU A 68 7.23 7.14 1.44
C LEU A 68 5.87 7.81 1.30
N GLU A 69 5.05 7.80 2.35
CA GLU A 69 3.73 8.45 2.37
C GLU A 69 3.86 9.96 2.18
N GLU A 70 4.76 10.61 2.92
CA GLU A 70 5.00 12.06 2.79
C GLU A 70 5.48 12.42 1.38
N HIS A 71 6.34 11.59 0.79
CA HIS A 71 6.81 11.79 -0.58
C HIS A 71 5.66 11.66 -1.59
N THR A 72 4.80 10.65 -1.47
CA THR A 72 3.65 10.48 -2.35
C THR A 72 2.62 11.60 -2.18
N ASP A 73 2.36 12.02 -0.94
CA ASP A 73 1.47 13.16 -0.64
C ASP A 73 1.95 14.46 -1.27
N ARG A 74 3.28 14.69 -1.29
CA ARG A 74 3.86 15.85 -1.96
C ARG A 74 3.70 15.79 -3.47
N LEU A 75 3.91 14.62 -4.08
CA LEU A 75 3.79 14.44 -5.54
C LEU A 75 2.34 14.62 -6.01
N ASP A 76 1.37 14.11 -5.25
CA ASP A 76 -0.04 14.14 -5.62
C ASP A 76 -0.74 15.45 -5.22
N ARG A 77 -0.02 16.40 -4.61
CA ARG A 77 -0.61 17.64 -4.07
C ARG A 77 -1.24 18.56 -5.12
N ALA A 78 -0.58 18.72 -6.26
CA ALA A 78 -0.92 19.76 -7.24
C ALA A 78 -2.37 19.68 -7.78
N PRO A 79 -2.92 18.49 -8.11
CA PRO A 79 -4.34 18.35 -8.45
C PRO A 79 -5.30 18.83 -7.36
N TYR A 80 -5.02 18.55 -6.08
CA TYR A 80 -5.90 18.96 -4.97
C TYR A 80 -5.81 20.47 -4.71
N GLU A 81 -4.62 21.05 -4.81
CA GLU A 81 -4.44 22.51 -4.74
C GLU A 81 -5.20 23.23 -5.86
N HIS A 82 -5.18 22.68 -7.07
CA HIS A 82 -5.93 23.22 -8.21
C HIS A 82 -7.45 23.23 -7.98
N LEU A 83 -7.98 22.17 -7.35
CA LEU A 83 -9.40 22.06 -7.02
C LEU A 83 -9.83 23.00 -5.87
N GLY A 84 -8.92 23.31 -4.95
CA GLY A 84 -9.22 24.03 -3.73
C GLY A 84 -10.19 23.25 -2.80
N ALA A 85 -10.46 23.80 -1.61
CA ALA A 85 -11.21 23.08 -0.57
C ALA A 85 -12.59 22.59 -1.04
N GLN A 86 -13.36 23.43 -1.73
CA GLN A 86 -14.69 23.07 -2.25
C GLN A 86 -14.63 21.99 -3.33
N GLY A 87 -13.65 22.06 -4.22
CA GLY A 87 -13.47 21.05 -5.27
C GLY A 87 -13.06 19.70 -4.69
N VAL A 88 -12.21 19.69 -3.65
CA VAL A 88 -11.83 18.47 -2.92
C VAL A 88 -13.02 17.88 -2.16
N GLU A 89 -13.85 18.71 -1.54
CA GLU A 89 -15.09 18.25 -0.89
C GLU A 89 -16.02 17.59 -1.90
N ARG A 90 -16.23 18.22 -3.07
CA ARG A 90 -17.06 17.67 -4.13
C ARG A 90 -16.49 16.38 -4.72
N LEU A 91 -15.17 16.31 -4.93
CA LEU A 91 -14.49 15.09 -5.38
C LEU A 91 -14.69 13.94 -4.38
N THR A 92 -14.57 14.24 -3.09
CA THR A 92 -14.77 13.26 -2.00
C THR A 92 -16.20 12.74 -1.96
N GLU A 93 -17.18 13.63 -2.11
CA GLU A 93 -18.61 13.26 -2.18
C GLU A 93 -18.88 12.29 -3.34
N LEU A 94 -18.40 12.63 -4.54
CA LEU A 94 -18.58 11.81 -5.75
C LEU A 94 -17.89 10.45 -5.61
N GLY A 95 -16.62 10.45 -5.16
CA GLY A 95 -15.85 9.22 -4.95
C GLY A 95 -16.51 8.30 -3.91
N ARG A 96 -17.04 8.87 -2.82
CA ARG A 96 -17.78 8.11 -1.80
C ARG A 96 -19.02 7.44 -2.37
N GLY A 97 -19.74 8.10 -3.28
CA GLY A 97 -20.89 7.52 -3.98
C GLY A 97 -20.53 6.26 -4.75
N PHE A 98 -19.47 6.30 -5.55
CA PHE A 98 -18.97 5.14 -6.30
C PHE A 98 -18.47 4.03 -5.36
N LEU A 99 -17.69 4.38 -4.34
CA LEU A 99 -17.17 3.42 -3.36
C LEU A 99 -18.30 2.68 -2.64
N THR A 100 -19.32 3.42 -2.20
CA THR A 100 -20.49 2.86 -1.49
C THR A 100 -21.25 1.90 -2.40
N THR A 101 -21.48 2.30 -3.65
CA THR A 101 -22.17 1.45 -4.64
C THR A 101 -21.40 0.15 -4.87
N ALA A 102 -20.09 0.22 -5.07
CA ALA A 102 -19.25 -0.95 -5.26
C ALA A 102 -19.24 -1.87 -4.02
N ALA A 103 -19.16 -1.28 -2.82
CA ALA A 103 -19.17 -2.03 -1.57
C ALA A 103 -20.50 -2.78 -1.35
N VAL A 104 -21.64 -2.12 -1.53
CA VAL A 104 -22.97 -2.75 -1.41
C VAL A 104 -23.16 -3.86 -2.46
N ALA A 105 -22.56 -3.72 -3.64
CA ALA A 105 -22.57 -4.75 -4.67
C ALA A 105 -21.60 -5.92 -4.42
N GLY A 106 -20.85 -5.92 -3.32
CA GLY A 106 -19.91 -6.99 -2.96
C GLY A 106 -18.58 -6.96 -3.71
N ALA A 107 -18.14 -5.79 -4.20
CA ALA A 107 -16.89 -5.67 -4.95
C ALA A 107 -15.62 -5.94 -4.12
N PHE A 108 -15.70 -5.83 -2.79
CA PHE A 108 -14.55 -5.99 -1.90
C PHE A 108 -14.72 -7.22 -1.00
N PRO A 109 -13.86 -8.24 -1.15
CA PRO A 109 -13.79 -9.37 -0.23
C PRO A 109 -13.44 -8.92 1.20
N GLU A 110 -13.99 -9.58 2.22
CA GLU A 110 -13.74 -9.23 3.64
C GLU A 110 -12.27 -9.34 4.02
N ASP A 111 -11.56 -10.25 3.38
CA ASP A 111 -10.15 -10.58 3.59
C ASP A 111 -9.26 -9.99 2.47
N LEU A 112 -9.66 -8.85 1.90
CA LEU A 112 -8.90 -8.12 0.86
C LEU A 112 -7.60 -7.50 1.37
N THR A 113 -7.64 -6.94 2.57
CA THR A 113 -6.49 -6.27 3.21
C THR A 113 -6.06 -7.00 4.46
N GLY A 114 -4.83 -6.74 4.91
CA GLY A 114 -4.26 -7.37 6.09
C GLY A 114 -3.05 -8.23 5.75
N LYS A 115 -2.50 -8.89 6.75
CA LYS A 115 -1.22 -9.62 6.62
C LYS A 115 -1.38 -11.06 6.14
N GLY A 116 -2.61 -11.55 6.06
CA GLY A 116 -2.93 -12.96 5.81
C GLY A 116 -3.87 -13.48 6.88
#